data_AF-A0A967TLP8-F1
#
_entry.id   AF-A0A967TLP8-F1
#
_cell.length_a   1.000
_cell.length_b   1.000
_cell.length_c   1.000
_cell.angle_alpha   90.00
_cell.angle_beta   90.00
_cell.angle_gamma   90.00
#
_symmetry.space_group_name_H-M   'P 1'
#
loop_
_entity.id
_entity.type
_entity.pdbx_description
1 polymer ?
#
loop_
_entity_poly.entity_id
_entity_poly.type
_entity_poly.pdbx_seq_one_letter_code
_entity_poly.pdbx_strand_id
1 'polypeptide(L)'
;VALADPHFRPLYETAHQRKAVLYIHPIHPLGVEAMTEYWLMPLVGFVADTTLAAAHLVFSGTVQRYPGIRWVLAHLGGTIPYLA
;
A
#
# COMPACT_ATOMS: atom_id res chain seq x y z
N VAL A 1 -7.15 4.61 -7.78
CA VAL A 1 -7.64 5.33 -6.57
C VAL A 1 -6.68 5.00 -5.45
N ALA A 2 -6.18 6.00 -4.71
CA ALA A 2 -5.24 5.78 -3.62
C ALA A 2 -5.93 5.07 -2.44
N LEU A 3 -5.20 4.27 -1.66
CA LEU A 3 -5.76 3.59 -0.48
C LEU A 3 -6.20 4.57 0.62
N ALA A 4 -5.74 5.82 0.59
CA ALA A 4 -6.19 6.87 1.49
C ALA A 4 -7.57 7.48 1.11
N ASP A 5 -8.17 7.06 0.00
CA ASP A 5 -9.43 7.63 -0.48
C ASP A 5 -10.59 7.40 0.52
N PRO A 6 -11.43 8.42 0.81
CA PRO A 6 -12.56 8.30 1.71
C PRO A 6 -13.54 7.17 1.39
N HIS A 7 -13.62 6.72 0.13
CA HIS A 7 -14.48 5.61 -0.27
C HIS A 7 -14.16 4.30 0.46
N PHE A 8 -12.92 4.11 0.92
CA PHE A 8 -12.51 2.92 1.67
C PHE A 8 -12.80 2.99 3.18
N ARG A 9 -13.30 4.12 3.71
CA ARG A 9 -13.58 4.26 5.15
C ARG A 9 -14.50 3.17 5.73
N PRO A 10 -15.60 2.74 5.08
CA PRO A 10 -16.44 1.67 5.62
C PRO A 10 -15.70 0.33 5.75
N LEU A 11 -14.79 0.03 4.83
CA LEU A 11 -13.92 -1.15 4.89
C LEU A 11 -12.97 -1.04 6.09
N TYR A 12 -12.31 0.10 6.26
CA TYR A 12 -11.37 0.30 7.36
C TYR A 12 -12.05 0.32 8.73
N GLU A 13 -13.25 0.91 8.85
CA GLU A 13 -14.04 0.86 10.07
C GLU A 13 -14.34 -0.59 10.47
N THR A 14 -14.78 -1.40 9.51
CA THR A 14 -15.07 -2.83 9.74
C THR A 14 -13.80 -3.62 10.10
N ALA A 15 -12.71 -3.39 9.38
CA ALA A 15 -11.43 -4.04 9.64
C ALA A 15 -10.86 -3.65 11.01
N HIS A 16 -11.00 -2.38 11.40
CA HIS A 16 -10.60 -1.84 12.69
C HIS A 16 -11.33 -2.53 13.84
N GLN A 17 -12.66 -2.60 13.78
CA GLN A 17 -13.49 -3.24 14.80
C GLN A 17 -13.16 -4.73 14.96
N ARG A 18 -12.84 -5.41 13.85
CA ARG A 18 -12.47 -6.84 13.86
C ARG A 18 -11.00 -7.12 14.15
N LYS A 19 -10.19 -6.08 14.38
CA LYS A 19 -8.74 -6.19 14.53
C LYS A 19 -8.08 -6.98 13.38
N ALA A 20 -8.57 -6.75 12.16
CA ALA A 20 -8.21 -7.54 11.00
C ALA A 20 -6.76 -7.28 10.55
N VAL A 21 -6.19 -8.26 9.85
CA VAL A 21 -4.93 -8.11 9.13
C VAL A 21 -5.24 -7.73 7.68
N LEU A 22 -4.70 -6.61 7.21
CA LEU A 22 -4.78 -6.21 5.81
C LEU A 22 -3.41 -6.36 5.16
N TYR A 23 -3.31 -7.31 4.23
CA TYR A 23 -2.13 -7.51 3.38
C TYR A 23 -2.28 -6.68 2.10
N ILE A 24 -1.36 -5.76 1.86
CA ILE A 24 -1.36 -4.86 0.71
C ILE A 24 -0.39 -5.38 -0.34
N HIS A 25 -0.92 -5.73 -1.50
CA HIS A 25 -0.14 -6.19 -2.65
C HIS A 25 -0.37 -5.26 -3.85
N PRO A 26 0.68 -4.80 -4.54
CA PRO A 26 0.57 -4.02 -5.77
C PRO A 26 0.05 -4.89 -6.91
N ILE A 27 -0.62 -4.31 -7.90
CA ILE A 27 -1.09 -5.08 -9.06
C ILE A 27 -0.84 -4.36 -10.39
N HIS A 28 -1.09 -3.05 -10.44
CA HIS A 28 -0.91 -2.24 -11.63
C HIS A 28 -0.22 -0.92 -11.26
N PRO A 29 1.14 -0.92 -11.20
CA PRO A 29 1.92 0.27 -10.91
C PRO A 29 1.65 1.39 -11.93
N LEU A 30 1.80 2.64 -11.50
CA LEU A 30 1.78 3.79 -12.39
C LEU A 30 2.93 3.71 -13.41
N GLY A 31 2.64 4.02 -14.68
CA GLY A 31 3.62 4.00 -15.76
C GLY A 31 4.06 2.60 -16.17
N VAL A 32 3.19 1.60 -16.04
CA VAL A 32 3.46 0.19 -16.39
C VAL A 32 3.97 0.03 -17.83
N GLU A 33 3.61 0.95 -18.73
CA GLU A 33 4.03 0.96 -20.13
C GLU A 33 5.56 1.09 -20.27
N ALA A 34 6.22 1.73 -19.31
CA ALA A 34 7.69 1.86 -19.26
C ALA A 34 8.39 0.63 -18.67
N MET A 35 7.64 -0.41 -18.28
CA MET A 35 8.15 -1.55 -17.50
C MET A 35 7.87 -2.90 -18.18
N THR A 36 7.57 -2.89 -19.48
CA THR A 36 7.17 -4.08 -20.26
C THR A 36 8.34 -5.02 -20.59
N GLU A 37 9.57 -4.54 -20.49
CA GLU A 37 10.79 -5.30 -20.74
C GLU A 37 11.47 -5.73 -19.43
N TYR A 38 12.35 -6.74 -19.53
CA TYR A 38 13.26 -7.20 -18.45
C TYR A 38 12.61 -7.51 -17.09
N TRP A 39 11.30 -7.81 -17.06
CA TRP A 39 10.56 -8.05 -15.83
C TRP A 39 10.56 -6.85 -14.85
N LEU A 40 10.65 -5.63 -15.39
CA LEU A 40 10.76 -4.42 -14.58
C LEU A 40 9.49 -4.12 -13.77
N MET A 41 8.31 -4.55 -14.22
CA MET A 41 7.07 -4.30 -13.48
C MET A 41 7.10 -4.96 -12.09
N PRO A 42 7.42 -6.26 -11.92
CA PRO A 42 7.57 -6.82 -10.58
C PRO A 42 8.83 -6.38 -9.85
N LEU A 43 9.95 -6.16 -10.55
CA LEU A 43 11.24 -5.85 -9.91
C LEU A 43 11.33 -4.42 -9.39
N VAL A 44 10.73 -3.46 -10.11
CA VAL A 44 10.81 -2.02 -9.80
C VAL A 44 9.42 -1.47 -9.50
N GLY A 45 8.46 -1.73 -10.40
CA GLY A 45 7.11 -1.19 -10.30
C GLY A 45 6.39 -1.59 -9.02
N PHE A 46 6.35 -2.88 -8.68
CA PHE A 46 5.67 -3.37 -7.48
C PHE A 46 6.29 -2.83 -6.19
N VAL A 47 7.61 -2.72 -6.15
CA VAL A 47 8.34 -2.18 -5.00
C VAL A 47 8.01 -0.70 -4.81
N ALA A 48 8.05 0.09 -5.88
CA ALA A 48 7.71 1.51 -5.85
C ALA A 48 6.23 1.75 -5.52
N ASP A 49 5.31 0.98 -6.10
CA ASP A 49 3.86 1.10 -5.87
C ASP A 49 3.49 0.75 -4.43
N THR A 50 4.11 -0.29 -3.86
CA THR A 50 3.95 -0.65 -2.43
C THR A 50 4.40 0.51 -1.53
N THR A 51 5.54 1.14 -1.83
CA THR A 51 6.05 2.28 -1.06
C THR A 51 5.13 3.49 -1.17
N LEU A 52 4.65 3.80 -2.37
CA LEU A 52 3.71 4.89 -2.59
C LEU A 52 2.39 4.65 -1.82
N ALA A 53 1.83 3.45 -1.90
CA ALA A 53 0.61 3.09 -1.18
C ALA A 53 0.75 3.24 0.34
N ALA A 54 1.88 2.78 0.90
CA ALA A 54 2.17 2.92 2.32
C ALA A 54 2.37 4.38 2.74
N ALA A 55 3.11 5.17 1.95
CA ALA A 55 3.29 6.59 2.20
C ALA A 55 1.93 7.32 2.22
N HIS A 56 1.06 7.04 1.25
CA HIS A 56 -0.30 7.60 1.22
C HIS A 56 -1.07 7.27 2.50
N LEU A 57 -1.07 6.01 2.96
CA LEU A 57 -1.77 5.59 4.17
C LEU A 57 -1.25 6.25 5.45
N VAL A 58 0.07 6.41 5.55
CA VAL A 58 0.73 7.01 6.73
C VAL A 58 0.51 8.53 6.75
N PHE A 59 0.78 9.22 5.64
CA PHE A 59 0.69 10.68 5.59
C PHE A 59 -0.75 11.20 5.55
N SER A 60 -1.73 10.40 5.10
CA SER A 60 -3.15 10.77 5.18
C SER A 60 -3.73 10.68 6.60
N GLY A 61 -3.00 10.09 7.55
CA GLY A 61 -3.53 9.80 8.89
C GLY A 61 -4.41 8.55 8.95
N THR A 62 -4.51 7.74 7.87
CA THR A 62 -5.40 6.57 7.84
C THR A 62 -4.99 5.53 8.88
N VAL A 63 -3.70 5.26 8.99
CA VAL A 63 -3.18 4.27 9.96
C VAL A 63 -3.48 4.69 11.40
N GLN A 64 -3.33 5.98 11.71
CA GLN A 64 -3.57 6.56 13.03
C GLN A 64 -5.06 6.58 13.39
N ARG A 65 -5.94 6.77 12.40
CA ARG A 65 -7.39 6.75 12.58
C ARG A 65 -7.93 5.35 12.89
N TYR A 66 -7.28 4.29 12.39
CA TYR A 66 -7.74 2.90 12.50
C TYR A 66 -6.71 1.98 13.18
N PRO A 67 -6.32 2.23 14.45
CA PRO A 67 -5.18 1.55 15.10
C PRO A 67 -5.37 0.05 15.36
N GLY A 68 -6.61 -0.43 15.31
CA GLY A 68 -6.95 -1.86 15.41
C GLY A 68 -6.55 -2.69 14.18
N ILE A 69 -6.28 -2.08 13.03
CA ILE A 69 -5.87 -2.81 11.82
C ILE A 69 -4.38 -3.16 11.93
N ARG A 70 -4.04 -4.43 11.64
CA ARG A 70 -2.66 -4.85 11.40
C ARG A 70 -2.34 -4.75 9.93
N TRP A 71 -1.55 -3.76 9.55
CA TRP A 71 -1.12 -3.54 8.17
C TRP A 71 0.10 -4.41 7.85
N VAL A 72 0.06 -5.13 6.74
CA VAL A 72 1.19 -5.91 6.23
C VAL A 72 1.40 -5.50 4.78
N LEU A 73 2.64 -5.15 4.45
CA LEU A 73 3.01 -4.71 3.10
C LEU A 73 3.75 -5.85 2.40
N ALA A 74 3.41 -6.10 1.13
CA ALA A 74 4.16 -7.01 0.27
C ALA A 74 5.61 -6.54 0.09
N HIS A 75 6.47 -7.44 -0.40
CA HIS A 75 7.84 -7.11 -0.84
C HIS A 75 8.66 -6.37 0.23
N LEU A 76 8.54 -6.78 1.50
CA LEU A 76 9.23 -6.17 2.66
C LEU A 76 8.94 -4.67 2.86
N GLY A 77 7.78 -4.19 2.40
CA GLY A 77 7.43 -2.75 2.48
C GLY A 77 7.96 -1.92 1.32
N GLY A 78 8.38 -2.56 0.23
CA GLY A 78 8.97 -1.88 -0.91
C GLY A 78 10.34 -1.28 -0.56
N THR A 79 10.54 -0.01 -0.89
CA THR A 79 11.77 0.74 -0.59
C THR A 79 11.76 1.45 0.78
N ILE A 80 10.67 1.40 1.55
CA ILE A 80 10.55 2.13 2.84
C ILE A 80 11.73 1.84 3.79
N PRO A 81 12.17 0.58 4.01
CA PRO A 81 13.26 0.30 4.94
C PRO A 81 14.62 0.90 4.54
N TYR A 82 14.75 1.41 3.32
CA TYR A 82 16.01 1.93 2.76
C TYR A 82 15.97 3.44 2.49
N LEU A 83 14.79 4.05 2.39
CA LEU A 83 14.61 5.47 2.13
C LEU A 83 14.41 6.31 3.40
N ALA A 84 14.26 5.66 4.56
CA ALA A 84 14.01 6.29 5.86
C ALA A 84 15.29 6.43 6.69
#